data_AF-A0AAW1N6F8-F1
#
_entry.id   AF-A0AAW1N6F8-F1
#
_cell.length_a   1.000
_cell.length_b   1.000
_cell.length_c   1.000
_cell.angle_alpha   90.00
_cell.angle_beta   90.00
_cell.angle_gamma   90.00
#
_symmetry.space_group_name_H-M   'P 1'
#
loop_
_entity.id
_entity.type
_entity.pdbx_description
1 polymer ?
#
loop_
_entity_poly.entity_id
_entity_poly.type
_entity_poly.pdbx_seq_one_letter_code
_entity_poly.pdbx_strand_id
1 'polypeptide(L)'
;MKDQIDLTLFFGNLKRNDNESARNCWRISVGNNFKVRGKSFCRDKSKVPAGKHLLDLVAVDWFKDTKRMDHVARRRGCAAKVASEKGLFCLVVNVQVPASTHYSMVFYFVTTKLVSGSLLQRFVDGDDEFRNSRLKLIPSVPKVLNST
;
A
#
# COMPACT_ATOMS: atom_id res chain seq x y z
N MET A 1 17.28 9.35 14.49
CA MET A 1 17.40 9.23 13.03
C MET A 1 16.54 8.06 12.59
N LYS A 2 15.74 8.17 11.53
CA LYS A 2 15.10 6.97 10.94
C LYS A 2 16.15 6.33 10.05
N ASP A 3 16.48 5.07 10.30
CA ASP A 3 17.31 4.30 9.38
C ASP A 3 16.63 4.31 8.02
N GLN A 4 17.33 4.84 7.02
CA GLN A 4 16.81 4.97 5.68
C GLN A 4 16.76 3.57 5.07
N ILE A 5 15.56 3.10 4.73
CA ILE A 5 15.37 1.81 4.09
C ILE A 5 15.94 1.91 2.67
N ASP A 6 16.87 1.02 2.33
CA ASP A 6 17.38 0.90 0.96
C ASP A 6 16.29 0.32 0.05
N LEU A 7 15.64 1.20 -0.69
CA LEU A 7 14.55 0.86 -1.59
C LEU A 7 15.02 0.08 -2.82
N THR A 8 16.32 0.12 -3.15
CA THR A 8 16.87 -0.53 -4.35
C THR A 8 16.87 -2.06 -4.26
N LEU A 9 16.67 -2.60 -3.05
CA LEU A 9 16.59 -4.03 -2.79
C LEU A 9 15.25 -4.64 -3.21
N PHE A 10 14.23 -3.81 -3.43
CA PHE A 10 12.87 -4.26 -3.68
C PHE A 10 12.51 -4.15 -5.16
N PHE A 11 11.96 -5.24 -5.70
CA PHE A 11 11.52 -5.30 -7.08
C PHE A 11 10.10 -5.85 -7.15
N GLY A 12 9.31 -5.23 -8.01
CA GLY A 12 8.03 -5.74 -8.49
C GLY A 12 8.02 -5.73 -10.01
N ASN A 13 7.06 -6.40 -10.62
CA ASN A 13 6.95 -6.47 -12.08
C ASN A 13 6.47 -5.15 -12.71
N LEU A 14 5.85 -4.27 -11.92
CA LEU A 14 5.45 -2.94 -12.37
C LEU A 14 6.57 -1.96 -12.05
N LYS A 15 7.08 -1.29 -13.08
CA LYS A 15 8.19 -0.34 -12.94
C LYS A 15 7.75 0.90 -12.16
N ARG A 16 8.61 1.40 -11.26
CA ARG A 16 8.43 2.73 -10.66
C ARG A 16 8.87 3.82 -11.65
N ASN A 17 8.05 4.85 -11.82
CA ASN A 17 8.41 6.03 -12.60
C ASN A 17 7.72 7.27 -12.01
N ASP A 18 8.50 8.24 -11.57
CA ASP A 18 7.99 9.43 -10.90
C ASP A 18 7.54 10.53 -11.90
N ASN A 19 7.75 10.34 -13.22
CA ASN A 19 7.23 11.24 -14.25
C ASN A 19 5.70 11.13 -14.37
N GLU A 20 5.01 12.28 -14.33
CA GLU A 20 3.55 12.35 -14.39
C GLU A 20 2.95 11.82 -15.70
N SER A 21 3.68 11.92 -16.82
CA SER A 21 3.22 11.46 -18.13
C SER A 21 3.58 10.00 -18.42
N ALA A 22 4.27 9.33 -17.49
CA ALA A 22 4.66 7.94 -17.67
C ALA A 22 3.44 7.01 -17.65
N ARG A 23 3.52 5.94 -18.45
CA ARG A 23 2.49 4.90 -18.55
C ARG A 23 3.04 3.56 -18.09
N ASN A 24 2.15 2.63 -17.75
CA ASN A 24 2.49 1.25 -17.35
C ASN A 24 3.48 1.20 -16.17
N CYS A 25 3.31 2.11 -15.22
CA CYS A 25 4.19 2.29 -14.07
C CYS A 25 3.40 2.66 -12.83
N TRP A 26 4.06 2.63 -11.67
CA TRP A 26 3.54 3.20 -10.43
C TRP A 26 4.42 4.33 -9.93
N ARG A 27 3.83 5.20 -9.10
CA ARG A 27 4.52 6.27 -8.38
C ARG A 27 3.92 6.44 -7.00
N ILE A 28 4.68 7.04 -6.10
CA ILE A 28 4.18 7.43 -4.79
C ILE A 28 3.37 8.72 -4.95
N SER A 29 2.11 8.70 -4.52
CA SER A 29 1.29 9.91 -4.48
C SER A 29 1.62 10.74 -3.24
N VAL A 30 1.51 12.06 -3.34
CA VAL A 30 1.66 12.96 -2.19
C VAL A 30 0.52 12.67 -1.20
N GLY A 31 0.84 12.32 0.04
CA GLY A 31 -0.17 11.90 1.02
C GLY A 31 -1.26 12.95 1.30
N ASN A 32 -0.95 14.23 1.12
CA ASN A 32 -1.92 15.33 1.24
C ASN A 32 -3.01 15.33 0.15
N ASN A 33 -2.84 14.55 -0.92
CA ASN A 33 -3.89 14.32 -1.92
C ASN A 33 -5.08 13.53 -1.34
N PHE A 34 -4.90 12.88 -0.19
CA PHE A 34 -5.94 12.13 0.49
C PHE A 34 -6.46 12.92 1.69
N LYS A 35 -7.79 12.94 1.86
CA LYS A 35 -8.46 13.57 3.00
C LYS A 35 -8.99 12.50 3.96
N VAL A 36 -8.57 12.57 5.22
CA VAL A 36 -8.98 11.67 6.30
C VAL A 36 -9.86 12.39 7.31
N ARG A 37 -10.61 11.65 8.13
CA ARG A 37 -11.45 12.22 9.19
C ARG A 37 -10.56 12.92 10.23
N GLY A 38 -10.80 14.21 10.46
CA GLY A 38 -10.07 14.97 11.47
C GLY A 38 -10.48 14.58 12.89
N LYS A 39 -9.76 15.10 13.90
CA LYS A 39 -10.05 14.84 15.32
C LYS A 39 -11.48 15.22 15.72
N SER A 40 -12.01 16.30 15.14
CA SER A 40 -13.35 16.82 15.41
C SER A 40 -14.44 16.27 14.49
N PHE A 41 -14.13 15.33 13.59
CA PHE A 41 -15.04 14.87 12.53
C PHE A 41 -16.42 14.45 13.03
N CYS A 42 -16.54 13.88 14.24
CA CYS A 42 -17.84 13.51 14.78
C CYS A 42 -18.78 14.70 14.98
N ARG A 43 -18.23 15.89 15.29
CA ARG A 43 -18.96 17.14 15.55
C ARG A 43 -19.20 17.95 14.29
N ASP A 44 -18.16 18.16 13.48
CA ASP A 44 -18.17 19.13 12.38
C ASP A 44 -18.08 18.49 10.98
N LYS A 45 -17.90 17.16 10.91
CA LYS A 45 -17.64 16.40 9.68
C LYS A 45 -16.40 16.86 8.90
N SER A 46 -15.46 17.56 9.55
CA SER A 46 -14.26 18.10 8.92
C SER A 46 -13.22 17.03 8.57
N LYS A 47 -12.71 17.08 7.35
CA LYS A 47 -11.62 16.22 6.87
C LYS A 47 -10.34 17.01 6.73
N VAL A 48 -9.22 16.40 7.07
CA VAL A 48 -7.88 16.99 7.01
C VAL A 48 -7.00 16.21 6.02
N PRO A 49 -5.95 16.82 5.44
CA PRO A 49 -4.96 16.09 4.66
C PRO A 49 -4.34 14.95 5.47
N ALA A 50 -4.08 13.80 4.83
CA ALA A 50 -3.57 12.62 5.52
C ALA A 50 -2.14 12.78 6.04
N GLY A 51 -1.34 13.69 5.45
CA GLY A 51 0.05 13.89 5.82
C GLY A 51 0.97 12.80 5.28
N LYS A 52 2.09 12.58 5.97
CA LYS A 52 3.10 11.60 5.58
C LYS A 52 2.63 10.17 5.85
N HIS A 53 2.88 9.26 4.92
CA HIS A 53 2.59 7.84 5.06
C HIS A 53 3.42 7.18 6.18
N LEU A 54 2.85 6.14 6.79
CA LEU A 54 3.49 5.40 7.88
C LEU A 54 4.47 4.32 7.39
N LEU A 55 4.16 3.69 6.25
CA LEU A 55 4.98 2.64 5.63
C LEU A 55 5.35 3.06 4.20
N ASP A 56 6.58 2.79 3.80
CA ASP A 56 7.08 3.10 2.45
C ASP A 56 6.61 2.03 1.46
N LEU A 57 6.02 2.46 0.34
CA LEU A 57 5.70 1.58 -0.78
C LEU A 57 6.99 1.26 -1.55
N VAL A 58 7.39 -0.01 -1.58
CA VAL A 58 8.69 -0.43 -2.14
C VAL A 58 8.58 -1.17 -3.45
N ALA A 59 7.48 -1.88 -3.67
CA ALA A 59 7.24 -2.63 -4.90
C ALA A 59 5.74 -2.73 -5.18
N VAL A 60 5.41 -2.85 -6.46
CA VAL A 60 4.06 -3.15 -6.93
C VAL A 60 4.17 -4.27 -7.96
N ASP A 61 3.32 -5.27 -7.80
CA ASP A 61 3.12 -6.30 -8.82
C ASP A 61 1.71 -6.19 -9.43
N TRP A 62 1.63 -6.46 -10.72
CA TRP A 62 0.40 -6.66 -11.48
C TRP A 62 0.39 -8.06 -12.08
N PHE A 63 -0.47 -8.95 -11.55
CA PHE A 63 -0.61 -10.31 -12.04
C PHE A 63 -1.93 -10.54 -12.75
N LYS A 64 -1.88 -11.51 -13.67
CA LYS A 64 -3.01 -12.05 -14.42
C LYS A 64 -2.94 -13.57 -14.31
N ASP A 65 -4.03 -14.20 -13.89
CA ASP A 65 -4.10 -15.66 -13.76
C ASP A 65 -5.53 -16.16 -14.07
N THR A 66 -5.65 -17.43 -14.40
CA THR A 66 -6.94 -18.13 -14.56
C THR A 66 -7.58 -18.44 -13.21
N LYS A 67 -6.81 -18.43 -12.11
CA LYS A 67 -7.30 -18.67 -10.74
C LYS A 67 -7.04 -17.49 -9.82
N ARG A 68 -7.79 -17.42 -8.73
CA ARG A 68 -7.56 -16.46 -7.64
C ARG A 68 -6.18 -16.67 -7.01
N MET A 69 -5.47 -15.59 -6.67
CA MET A 69 -4.10 -15.63 -6.16
C MET A 69 -4.03 -15.27 -4.67
N ASP A 70 -4.28 -16.23 -3.79
CA ASP A 70 -4.36 -15.96 -2.34
C ASP A 70 -2.99 -15.94 -1.64
N HIS A 71 -1.98 -16.60 -2.20
CA HIS A 71 -0.67 -16.79 -1.58
C HIS A 71 0.46 -16.01 -2.26
N VAL A 72 0.22 -14.74 -2.60
CA VAL A 72 1.17 -13.89 -3.34
C VAL A 72 2.55 -13.78 -2.65
N ALA A 73 2.58 -13.80 -1.32
CA ALA A 73 3.82 -13.71 -0.54
C ALA A 73 4.69 -14.98 -0.59
N ARG A 74 4.12 -16.15 -0.95
CA ARG A 74 4.89 -17.41 -1.06
C ARG A 74 5.76 -17.47 -2.31
N ARG A 75 5.52 -16.61 -3.30
CA ARG A 75 6.26 -16.57 -4.57
C ARG A 75 7.76 -16.36 -4.35
N ARG A 76 8.58 -16.90 -5.25
CA ARG A 76 10.03 -16.64 -5.26
C ARG A 76 10.27 -15.20 -5.71
N GLY A 77 11.24 -14.52 -5.10
CA GLY A 77 11.55 -13.11 -5.39
C GLY A 77 10.50 -12.10 -4.90
N CYS A 78 9.54 -12.52 -4.07
CA CYS A 78 8.55 -11.60 -3.51
C CYS A 78 9.22 -10.58 -2.58
N ALA A 79 8.88 -9.29 -2.74
CA ALA A 79 9.39 -8.20 -1.92
C ALA A 79 9.17 -8.40 -0.40
N ALA A 80 8.11 -9.12 0.00
CA ALA A 80 7.88 -9.47 1.40
C ALA A 80 8.99 -10.38 1.99
N LYS A 81 9.57 -11.29 1.19
CA LYS A 81 10.70 -12.12 1.62
C LYS A 81 11.97 -11.29 1.81
N VAL A 82 12.24 -10.39 0.87
CA VAL A 82 13.36 -9.43 0.98
C VAL A 82 13.21 -8.58 2.24
N ALA A 83 12.00 -8.09 2.55
CA ALA A 83 11.75 -7.34 3.78
C ALA A 83 12.05 -8.19 5.02
N SER A 84 11.61 -9.45 5.03
CA SER A 84 11.87 -10.38 6.14
C SER A 84 13.36 -10.63 6.34
N GLU A 85 14.13 -10.85 5.27
CA GLU A 85 15.58 -11.07 5.32
C GLU A 85 16.34 -9.83 5.83
N LYS A 86 15.77 -8.63 5.63
CA LYS A 86 16.30 -7.36 6.12
C LYS A 86 15.77 -6.97 7.50
N GLY A 87 14.97 -7.81 8.15
CA GLY A 87 14.40 -7.54 9.47
C GLY A 87 13.37 -6.41 9.48
N LEU A 88 12.71 -6.15 8.34
CA LEU A 88 11.70 -5.12 8.19
C LEU A 88 10.29 -5.70 8.37
N PHE A 89 9.38 -4.91 8.95
CA PHE A 89 7.96 -5.23 8.91
C PHE A 89 7.41 -4.97 7.51
N CYS A 90 6.67 -5.92 6.94
CA CYS A 90 6.03 -5.79 5.64
C CYS A 90 4.52 -6.01 5.72
N LEU A 91 3.76 -5.04 5.20
CA LEU A 91 2.33 -5.18 4.93
C LEU A 91 2.13 -5.40 3.43
N VAL A 92 1.51 -6.52 3.07
CA VAL A 92 1.15 -6.84 1.68
C VAL A 92 -0.34 -6.62 1.49
N VAL A 93 -0.70 -5.75 0.55
CA VAL A 93 -2.11 -5.53 0.16
C VAL A 93 -2.32 -6.10 -1.22
N ASN A 94 -3.17 -7.12 -1.34
CA ASN A 94 -3.54 -7.72 -2.62
C ASN A 94 -4.97 -7.32 -3.00
N VAL A 95 -5.10 -6.42 -3.97
CA VAL A 95 -6.39 -6.04 -4.55
C VAL A 95 -6.71 -7.00 -5.69
N GLN A 96 -7.65 -7.92 -5.44
CA GLN A 96 -8.07 -8.91 -6.41
C GLN A 96 -9.35 -8.46 -7.11
N VAL A 97 -9.33 -8.42 -8.44
CA VAL A 97 -10.51 -8.14 -9.26
C VAL A 97 -10.96 -9.46 -9.91
N PRO A 98 -12.12 -10.01 -9.49
CA PRO A 98 -12.67 -11.19 -10.13
C PRO A 98 -13.26 -10.82 -11.50
N ALA A 99 -12.92 -11.60 -12.53
CA ALA A 99 -13.50 -11.55 -13.87
C ALA A 99 -13.28 -12.92 -14.55
N SER A 100 -13.52 -13.04 -15.86
CA SER A 100 -13.16 -14.25 -16.65
C SER A 100 -11.67 -14.60 -16.57
N THR A 101 -10.86 -13.61 -16.22
CA THR A 101 -9.47 -13.75 -15.81
C THR A 101 -9.30 -12.99 -14.49
N HIS A 102 -8.62 -13.60 -13.52
CA HIS A 102 -8.33 -12.94 -12.25
C HIS A 102 -7.14 -11.99 -12.40
N TYR A 103 -7.33 -10.75 -11.93
CA TYR A 103 -6.25 -9.78 -11.80
C TYR A 103 -5.92 -9.57 -10.33
N SER A 104 -4.64 -9.47 -10.02
CA SER A 104 -4.13 -9.23 -8.69
C SER A 104 -3.13 -8.08 -8.74
N MET A 105 -3.48 -6.97 -8.09
CA MET A 105 -2.57 -5.84 -7.90
C MET A 105 -2.04 -5.90 -6.47
N VAL A 106 -0.74 -6.17 -6.33
CA VAL A 106 -0.09 -6.41 -5.04
C VAL A 106 0.81 -5.24 -4.70
N PHE A 107 0.60 -4.66 -3.53
CA PHE A 107 1.39 -3.56 -3.00
C PHE A 107 2.19 -4.02 -1.79
N TYR A 108 3.47 -3.71 -1.78
CA TYR A 108 4.38 -4.06 -0.70
C TYR A 108 4.79 -2.81 0.06
N PHE A 109 4.33 -2.70 1.30
CA PHE A 109 4.64 -1.59 2.19
C PHE A 109 5.58 -2.05 3.30
N VAL A 110 6.60 -1.27 3.64
CA VAL A 110 7.57 -1.64 4.68
C VAL A 110 7.81 -0.53 5.70
N THR A 111 8.27 -0.93 6.89
CA THR A 111 8.82 -0.04 7.91
C THR A 111 9.85 -0.78 8.75
N THR A 112 10.79 -0.06 9.35
CA THR A 112 11.81 -0.66 10.23
C THR A 112 11.21 -1.17 11.54
N LYS A 113 10.26 -0.44 12.10
CA LYS A 113 9.57 -0.83 13.33
C LYS A 113 8.15 -0.29 13.38
N LEU A 114 7.31 -1.03 14.07
CA LEU A 114 6.00 -0.56 14.49
C LEU A 114 6.14 0.23 15.79
N VAL A 115 5.37 1.32 15.90
CA VAL A 115 5.37 2.13 17.12
C VAL A 115 4.51 1.42 18.17
N SER A 116 5.08 1.12 19.33
CA SER A 116 4.36 0.45 20.42
C SER A 116 3.10 1.22 20.81
N GLY A 117 2.00 0.49 21.02
CA GLY A 117 0.67 1.05 21.33
C GLY A 117 -0.03 1.77 20.16
N SER A 118 0.62 1.94 19.01
CA SER A 118 -0.01 2.59 17.86
C SER A 118 -1.21 1.80 17.32
N LEU A 119 -2.11 2.48 16.60
CA LEU A 119 -3.23 1.80 15.93
C LEU A 119 -2.75 0.76 14.93
N LEU A 120 -1.62 1.00 14.25
CA LEU A 120 -1.04 0.05 13.30
C LEU A 120 -0.51 -1.21 14.01
N GLN A 121 0.21 -1.06 15.13
CA GLN A 121 0.64 -2.21 15.94
C GLN A 121 -0.57 -3.03 16.40
N ARG A 122 -1.59 -2.38 16.98
CA ARG A 122 -2.83 -3.05 17.40
C ARG A 122 -3.61 -3.68 16.25
N PHE A 123 -3.54 -3.11 15.05
CA PHE A 123 -4.15 -3.69 13.86
C PHE A 123 -3.43 -4.99 13.43
N VAL A 124 -2.10 -5.00 13.51
CA VAL A 124 -1.29 -6.18 13.21
C VAL A 124 -1.54 -7.29 14.23
N ASP A 125 -1.53 -6.95 15.52
CA ASP A 125 -1.70 -7.91 16.62
C ASP A 125 -3.15 -8.34 16.84
N GLY A 126 -4.11 -7.56 16.32
CA GLY A 126 -5.54 -7.84 16.45
C GLY A 126 -6.02 -9.01 15.58
N ASP A 127 -7.22 -9.49 15.87
CA ASP A 127 -7.90 -10.52 15.10
C ASP A 127 -8.55 -9.98 13.82
N ASP A 128 -9.16 -10.87 13.04
CA ASP A 128 -9.79 -10.52 11.78
C ASP A 128 -11.03 -9.63 11.97
N GLU A 129 -11.78 -9.78 13.06
CA GLU A 129 -12.92 -8.90 13.37
C GLU A 129 -12.46 -7.47 13.59
N PHE A 130 -11.42 -7.28 14.42
CA PHE A 130 -10.81 -5.99 14.66
C PHE A 130 -10.27 -5.39 13.36
N ARG A 131 -9.52 -6.16 12.57
CA ARG A 131 -8.96 -5.70 11.29
C ARG A 131 -10.06 -5.26 10.33
N ASN A 132 -11.12 -6.06 10.16
CA ASN A 132 -12.25 -5.76 9.29
C ASN A 132 -13.00 -4.50 9.73
N SER A 133 -13.11 -4.25 11.03
CA SER A 133 -13.77 -3.04 11.56
C SER A 133 -12.96 -1.76 11.34
N ARG A 134 -11.62 -1.86 11.32
CA ARG A 134 -10.70 -0.71 11.32
C ARG A 134 -10.15 -0.33 9.95
N LEU A 135 -9.90 -1.30 9.07
CA LEU A 135 -9.32 -1.02 7.76
C LEU A 135 -10.30 -0.24 6.88
N LYS A 136 -9.82 0.84 6.27
CA LYS A 136 -10.57 1.62 5.29
C LYS A 136 -9.67 1.92 4.10
N LEU A 137 -10.16 1.63 2.90
CA LEU A 137 -9.54 2.02 1.64
C LEU A 137 -10.17 3.33 1.16
N ILE A 138 -9.34 4.34 0.89
CA ILE A 138 -9.79 5.63 0.36
C ILE A 138 -9.27 5.75 -1.07
N PRO A 139 -10.10 5.48 -2.09
CA PRO A 139 -9.68 5.66 -3.48
C PRO A 139 -9.55 7.15 -3.80
N SER A 140 -8.56 7.48 -4.62
CA SER A 140 -8.42 8.79 -5.26
C SER A 140 -8.18 8.54 -6.75
N VAL A 141 -9.17 8.85 -7.57
CA VAL A 141 -9.10 8.74 -9.03
C VAL A 141 -9.03 10.16 -9.57
N PRO A 142 -7.85 10.63 -10.00
CA PRO A 142 -7.74 11.95 -10.61
C PRO A 142 -8.52 11.97 -11.93
N LYS A 143 -9.16 13.10 -12.23
CA LYS A 143 -9.73 13.31 -13.57
C LYS A 143 -8.58 13.39 -14.57
N VAL A 144 -8.62 12.57 -15.61
CA VAL A 144 -7.72 12.73 -16.75
C VAL A 144 -8.20 13.98 -17.48
N LEU A 145 -7.42 15.06 -17.43
CA LEU A 145 -7.63 16.19 -18.33
C LEU A 145 -7.17 15.72 -19.71
N ASN A 146 -8.12 15.42 -20.59
CA ASN A 146 -7.81 15.23 -21.99
C ASN A 146 -7.31 16.59 -22.50
N SER A 147 -6.01 16.68 -22.77
CA SER A 147 -5.45 17.77 -23.58
C SER A 147 -6.04 17.64 -24.99
N THR A 148 -7.09 18.41 -25.25
CA THR A 148 -7.57 18.74 -26.60
C THR A 148 -6.48 19.47 -27.37
#